data_AF-A0A3D5SUA9-F1
#
_entry.id   AF-A0A3D5SUA9-F1
#
_cell.length_a   1.000
_cell.length_b   1.000
_cell.length_c   1.000
_cell.angle_alpha   90.00
_cell.angle_beta   90.00
_cell.angle_gamma   90.00
#
_symmetry.space_group_name_H-M   'P 1'
#
loop_
_entity.id
_entity.type
_entity.pdbx_description
1 polymer ?
#
loop_
_entity_poly.entity_id
_entity_poly.type
_entity_poly.pdbx_seq_one_letter_code
_entity_poly.pdbx_strand_id
1 'polypeptide(L)'
;YSSWLEQKERRLELEARQEAGRIKAMKAELEWVRSSPQGRHAKSKARLARFEDLASKEVQARNETNEIYIPPGPRLGDLVVEAESLGKAYGDKLLFEDLSFSLPPGGIVGVIGPNGAGK
;
A
#
# COMPACT_ATOMS: atom_id res chain seq x y z
N TYR A 1 18.45 -5.93 -27.81
CA TYR A 1 16.97 -5.91 -27.75
C TYR A 1 16.40 -7.32 -27.47
N SER A 2 16.89 -8.36 -28.15
CA SER A 2 16.51 -9.78 -27.92
C SER A 2 16.76 -10.31 -26.50
N SER A 3 17.92 -10.01 -25.90
CA SER A 3 18.26 -10.47 -24.53
C SER A 3 17.29 -9.98 -23.45
N TRP A 4 16.73 -8.77 -23.61
CA TRP A 4 15.73 -8.24 -22.68
C TRP A 4 14.36 -8.91 -22.86
N LEU A 5 13.98 -9.23 -24.10
CA LEU A 5 12.74 -9.96 -24.41
C LEU A 5 12.79 -11.40 -23.87
N GLU A 6 13.92 -12.11 -24.02
CA GLU A 6 14.10 -13.46 -23.47
C GLU A 6 14.12 -13.48 -21.93
N GLN A 7 14.68 -12.44 -21.30
CA GLN A 7 14.61 -12.30 -19.84
C GLN A 7 13.19 -11.98 -19.37
N LYS A 8 12.45 -11.19 -20.14
CA LYS A 8 11.05 -10.86 -19.87
C LYS A 8 10.16 -12.09 -20.04
N GLU A 9 10.35 -12.87 -21.08
CA GLU A 9 9.60 -14.10 -21.35
C GLU A 9 9.85 -15.16 -20.27
N ARG A 10 11.11 -15.39 -19.88
CA ARG A 10 11.43 -16.28 -18.75
C ARG A 10 10.83 -15.84 -17.43
N ARG A 11 10.78 -14.52 -17.20
CA ARG A 11 10.15 -13.95 -16.00
C ARG A 11 8.65 -14.21 -16.00
N LEU A 12 7.98 -13.93 -17.12
CA LEU A 12 6.54 -14.16 -17.30
C LEU A 12 6.18 -15.64 -17.16
N GLU A 13 7.00 -16.56 -17.68
CA GLU A 13 6.77 -18.00 -17.51
C GLU A 13 6.90 -18.46 -16.05
N LEU A 14 7.86 -17.91 -15.31
CA LEU A 14 8.04 -18.21 -13.89
C LEU A 14 6.89 -17.64 -13.06
N GLU A 15 6.47 -16.41 -13.33
CA GLU A 15 5.31 -15.75 -12.70
C GLU A 15 4.01 -16.53 -12.99
N ALA A 16 3.78 -16.94 -14.24
CA ALA A 16 2.61 -17.73 -14.63
C ALA A 16 2.57 -19.10 -13.93
N ARG A 17 3.73 -19.76 -13.79
CA ARG A 17 3.83 -21.03 -13.05
C ARG A 17 3.57 -20.86 -11.55
N GLN A 18 4.05 -19.76 -10.96
CA GLN A 18 3.79 -19.43 -9.56
C GLN A 18 2.30 -19.13 -9.34
N GLU A 19 1.67 -18.36 -10.23
CA GLU A 19 0.24 -18.01 -10.14
C GLU A 19 -0.65 -19.25 -10.33
N ALA A 20 -0.32 -20.14 -11.26
CA ALA A 20 -1.05 -21.40 -11.44
C ALA A 20 -0.97 -22.30 -10.19
N GLY A 21 0.21 -22.39 -9.56
CA GLY A 21 0.38 -23.11 -8.29
C GLY A 21 -0.43 -22.50 -7.15
N ARG A 22 -0.45 -21.15 -7.09
CA ARG A 22 -1.21 -20.36 -6.11
C ARG A 22 -2.72 -20.52 -6.26
N ILE A 23 -3.26 -20.41 -7.48
CA ILE A 23 -4.69 -20.63 -7.78
C ILE A 23 -5.11 -22.05 -7.38
N LYS A 24 -4.26 -23.05 -7.65
CA LYS A 24 -4.52 -24.45 -7.27
C LYS A 24 -4.56 -24.63 -5.76
N ALA A 25 -3.64 -24.00 -5.02
CA ALA A 25 -3.65 -24.00 -3.56
C ALA A 25 -4.90 -23.32 -2.99
N MET A 26 -5.29 -22.17 -3.55
CA MET A 26 -6.48 -21.42 -3.15
C MET A 26 -7.77 -22.21 -3.37
N LYS A 27 -7.90 -22.90 -4.51
CA LYS A 27 -9.06 -23.78 -4.80
C LYS A 27 -9.14 -24.95 -3.81
N ALA A 28 -8.01 -25.60 -3.52
CA ALA A 28 -7.96 -26.69 -2.54
C ALA A 28 -8.32 -26.22 -1.12
N GLU A 29 -7.90 -25.00 -0.74
CA GLU A 29 -8.25 -24.39 0.54
C GLU A 29 -9.77 -24.09 0.62
N LEU A 30 -10.35 -23.57 -0.46
CA LEU A 30 -11.77 -23.21 -0.55
C LEU A 30 -12.69 -24.45 -0.56
N GLU A 31 -12.29 -25.53 -1.23
CA GLU A 31 -12.99 -26.82 -1.18
C GLU A 31 -12.94 -27.45 0.23
N TRP A 32 -11.81 -27.31 0.94
CA TRP A 32 -11.69 -27.78 2.33
C TRP A 32 -12.60 -27.00 3.28
N VAL A 33 -12.70 -25.67 3.11
CA VAL A 33 -13.61 -24.81 3.90
C VAL A 33 -15.07 -25.18 3.64
N ARG A 34 -15.44 -25.46 2.38
CA ARG A 34 -16.81 -25.86 2.01
C ARG A 34 -17.18 -27.25 2.49
N SER A 35 -16.22 -28.16 2.69
CA SER A 35 -16.45 -29.56 3.05
C SER A 35 -16.38 -29.87 4.54
N SER A 36 -15.91 -28.95 5.39
CA SER A 36 -15.79 -29.18 6.84
C SER A 36 -16.94 -28.56 7.64
N PRO A 37 -17.79 -29.35 8.32
CA PRO A 37 -18.80 -28.83 9.25
C PRO A 37 -18.11 -28.27 10.50
N GLN A 38 -18.19 -26.94 10.69
CA GLN A 38 -18.04 -26.08 11.89
C GLN A 38 -17.07 -26.40 13.07
N GLY A 39 -16.36 -27.52 13.14
CA GLY A 39 -15.63 -27.94 14.34
C GLY A 39 -14.13 -28.11 14.14
N ARG A 40 -13.35 -27.03 14.28
CA ARG A 40 -11.89 -27.02 14.61
C ARG A 40 -11.36 -25.58 14.68
N HIS A 41 -11.72 -24.87 15.74
CA HIS A 41 -11.49 -23.42 15.92
C HIS A 41 -10.01 -22.97 15.87
N ALA A 42 -9.03 -23.83 16.21
CA ALA A 42 -7.61 -23.47 16.19
C ALA A 42 -6.95 -23.58 14.79
N LYS A 43 -7.28 -24.63 14.01
CA LYS A 43 -6.78 -24.79 12.62
C LYS A 43 -7.44 -23.81 11.64
N SER A 44 -8.67 -23.39 11.93
CA SER A 44 -9.39 -22.35 11.20
C SER A 44 -8.66 -21.01 11.28
N LYS A 45 -8.22 -20.58 12.47
CA LYS A 45 -7.57 -19.26 12.67
C LYS A 45 -6.22 -19.11 11.94
N ALA A 46 -5.35 -20.12 12.01
CA ALA A 46 -4.06 -20.11 11.32
C ALA A 46 -4.19 -20.15 9.78
N ARG A 47 -5.24 -20.79 9.26
CA ARG A 47 -5.53 -20.82 7.82
C ARG A 47 -6.26 -19.58 7.33
N LEU A 48 -7.13 -18.99 8.16
CA LEU A 48 -7.73 -17.66 7.88
C LEU A 48 -6.63 -16.61 7.74
N ALA A 49 -5.64 -16.61 8.65
CA ALA A 49 -4.49 -15.72 8.57
C ALA A 49 -3.65 -15.96 7.30
N ARG A 50 -3.50 -17.22 6.84
CA ARG A 50 -2.85 -17.52 5.56
C ARG A 50 -3.68 -17.07 4.35
N PHE A 51 -5.00 -17.17 4.42
CA PHE A 51 -5.90 -16.65 3.39
C PHE A 51 -5.81 -15.14 3.30
N GLU A 52 -5.81 -14.43 4.44
CA GLU A 52 -5.60 -12.98 4.51
C GLU A 52 -4.20 -12.58 3.99
N ASP A 53 -3.14 -13.33 4.31
CA ASP A 53 -1.78 -13.10 3.79
C ASP A 53 -1.65 -13.38 2.28
N LEU A 54 -2.37 -14.38 1.77
CA LEU A 54 -2.41 -14.69 0.33
C LEU A 54 -3.26 -13.66 -0.44
N ALA A 55 -4.35 -13.18 0.15
CA ALA A 55 -5.21 -12.14 -0.41
C ALA A 55 -4.52 -10.76 -0.39
N SER A 56 -3.77 -10.44 0.68
CA SER A 56 -2.98 -9.20 0.74
C SER A 56 -1.86 -9.18 -0.31
N LYS A 57 -1.24 -10.33 -0.59
CA LYS A 57 -0.28 -10.49 -1.70
C LYS A 57 -0.91 -10.29 -3.09
N GLU A 58 -2.20 -10.60 -3.25
CA GLU A 58 -2.94 -10.34 -4.51
C GLU A 58 -3.09 -8.85 -4.81
N VAL A 59 -3.26 -8.03 -3.76
CA VAL A 59 -3.31 -6.57 -3.87
C VAL A 59 -1.95 -6.01 -4.32
N GLN A 60 -0.84 -6.63 -3.92
CA GLN A 60 0.49 -6.20 -4.36
C GLN A 60 0.83 -6.59 -5.80
N ALA A 61 0.31 -7.73 -6.30
CA ALA A 61 0.58 -8.19 -7.67
C ALA A 61 -0.19 -7.41 -8.75
N ARG A 62 -1.38 -6.86 -8.45
CA ARG A 62 -2.13 -6.02 -9.41
C ARG A 62 -1.42 -4.70 -9.78
N ASN A 63 -0.39 -4.32 -9.03
CA ASN A 63 0.43 -3.14 -9.31
C ASN A 63 1.34 -3.31 -10.56
N GLU A 64 1.30 -4.45 -11.24
CA GLU A 64 1.92 -4.64 -12.57
C GLU A 64 1.23 -3.84 -13.69
N THR A 65 0.13 -3.15 -13.40
CA THR A 65 -0.47 -2.14 -14.29
C THR A 65 0.08 -0.73 -14.08
N ASN A 66 1.36 -0.54 -13.75
CA ASN A 66 1.98 0.79 -13.55
C ASN A 66 1.21 1.72 -12.57
N GLU A 67 0.28 1.19 -11.77
CA GLU A 67 -0.45 1.95 -10.77
C GLU A 67 0.39 1.96 -9.49
N ILE A 68 0.79 3.15 -9.07
CA ILE A 68 1.51 3.34 -7.81
C ILE A 68 0.50 3.11 -6.69
N TYR A 69 0.62 1.96 -6.03
CA TYR A 69 -0.17 1.64 -4.84
C TYR A 69 0.49 2.24 -3.60
N ILE A 70 -0.26 3.11 -2.92
CA ILE A 70 0.12 3.67 -1.62
C ILE A 70 -0.63 2.87 -0.54
N PRO A 71 0.06 2.15 0.36
CA PRO A 71 -0.60 1.40 1.40
C PRO A 71 -1.34 2.34 2.36
N PRO A 72 -2.53 1.93 2.87
CA PRO A 72 -3.26 2.74 3.84
C PRO A 72 -2.48 2.87 5.15
N GLY A 73 -2.39 4.09 5.69
CA GLY A 73 -1.76 4.38 6.97
C GLY A 73 -2.57 3.88 8.18
N PRO A 74 -2.02 3.97 9.39
CA PRO A 74 -2.76 3.71 10.63
C PRO A 74 -3.92 4.69 10.80
N ARG A 75 -4.89 4.35 11.66
CA ARG A 75 -6.02 5.26 11.96
C ARG A 75 -5.51 6.56 12.57
N LEU A 76 -5.92 7.68 12.00
CA LEU A 76 -5.66 9.02 12.52
C LEU A 76 -6.83 9.49 13.41
N GLY A 77 -6.53 10.28 14.44
CA GLY A 77 -7.55 10.97 15.25
C GLY A 77 -7.98 12.31 14.64
N ASP A 78 -8.97 12.98 15.22
CA ASP A 78 -9.68 14.14 14.61
C ASP A 78 -8.79 15.37 14.28
N LEU A 79 -7.64 15.51 14.94
CA LEU A 79 -6.65 16.54 14.64
C LEU A 79 -5.34 15.87 14.22
N VAL A 80 -4.89 16.11 12.98
CA VAL A 80 -3.67 15.48 12.44
C VAL A 80 -2.49 16.43 12.49
N VAL A 81 -2.67 17.66 12.00
CA VAL A 81 -1.66 18.72 12.05
C VAL A 81 -2.34 20.01 12.49
N GLU A 82 -1.70 20.72 13.41
CA GLU A 82 -2.05 22.08 13.81
C GLU A 82 -0.77 22.91 13.86
N ALA A 83 -0.82 24.08 13.26
CA ALA A 83 0.23 25.06 13.23
C ALA A 83 -0.39 26.41 13.60
N GLU A 84 0.21 27.08 14.59
CA GLU A 84 -0.19 28.41 15.04
C GLU A 84 1.01 29.34 14.97
N SER A 85 0.81 30.50 14.32
CA SER A 85 1.80 31.59 14.18
C SER A 85 3.22 31.12 13.84
N LEU A 86 3.32 30.19 12.90
CA LEU A 86 4.58 29.56 12.52
C LEU A 86 5.43 30.54 11.69
N GLY A 87 6.67 30.75 12.11
CA GLY A 87 7.65 31.59 11.41
C GLY A 87 8.93 30.80 11.10
N LYS A 88 9.47 31.00 9.89
CA LYS A 88 10.74 30.39 9.48
C LYS A 88 11.57 31.34 8.62
N ALA A 89 12.83 31.46 8.99
CA ALA A 89 13.87 32.09 8.19
C ALA A 89 15.03 31.11 7.92
N TYR A 90 15.76 31.35 6.83
CA TYR A 90 17.02 30.68 6.51
C TYR A 90 18.10 31.74 6.29
N GLY A 91 19.01 31.87 7.26
CA GLY A 91 19.90 33.03 7.33
C GLY A 91 19.09 34.32 7.40
N ASP A 92 19.41 35.28 6.54
CA ASP A 92 18.71 36.57 6.45
C ASP A 92 17.42 36.52 5.61
N LYS A 93 17.10 35.36 5.01
CA LYS A 93 15.92 35.21 4.17
C LYS A 93 14.73 34.70 4.98
N LEU A 94 13.72 35.55 5.16
CA LEU A 94 12.42 35.14 5.68
C LEU A 94 11.69 34.27 4.64
N LEU A 95 11.24 33.07 5.05
CA LEU A 95 10.49 32.16 4.19
C LEU A 95 8.99 32.36 4.39
N PHE A 96 8.55 32.40 5.65
CA PHE A 96 7.17 32.69 6.04
C PHE A 96 7.14 33.18 7.48
N GLU A 97 6.11 33.95 7.81
CA GLU A 97 5.85 34.51 9.13
C GLU A 97 4.35 34.43 9.40
N ASP A 98 3.99 34.17 10.65
CA ASP A 98 2.60 34.07 11.13
C ASP A 98 1.71 33.09 10.35
N LEU A 99 2.27 31.95 9.94
CA LEU A 99 1.53 30.91 9.23
C LEU A 99 0.73 30.06 10.25
N SER A 100 -0.59 30.14 10.18
CA SER A 100 -1.48 29.28 10.98
C SER A 100 -2.34 28.40 10.07
N PHE A 101 -2.37 27.09 10.31
CA PHE A 101 -3.23 26.15 9.58
C PHE A 101 -3.53 24.89 10.39
N SER A 102 -4.64 24.25 10.09
CA SER A 102 -5.00 22.93 10.62
C SER A 102 -5.32 21.96 9.48
N LEU A 103 -4.95 20.69 9.66
CA LEU A 103 -5.22 19.61 8.72
C LEU A 103 -6.05 18.52 9.40
N PRO A 104 -7.32 18.33 8.97
CA PRO A 104 -8.15 17.23 9.46
C PRO A 104 -7.77 15.89 8.82
N PRO A 105 -8.25 14.76 9.38
CA PRO A 105 -8.07 13.42 8.84
C PRO A 105 -8.54 13.30 7.40
N GLY A 106 -7.70 12.69 6.55
CA GLY A 106 -8.01 12.51 5.12
C GLY A 106 -7.90 13.80 4.30
N GLY A 107 -7.53 14.92 4.90
CA GLY A 107 -7.24 16.15 4.17
C GLY A 107 -5.99 16.01 3.30
N ILE A 108 -6.06 16.52 2.07
CA ILE A 108 -4.94 16.56 1.13
C ILE A 108 -4.52 18.03 0.98
N VAL A 109 -3.26 18.34 1.27
CA VAL A 109 -2.70 19.69 1.15
C VAL A 109 -1.68 19.72 0.01
N GLY A 110 -1.96 20.54 -1.00
CA GLY A 110 -1.00 20.86 -2.06
C GLY A 110 -0.26 22.15 -1.72
N VAL A 111 1.07 22.08 -1.62
CA VAL A 111 1.92 23.26 -1.37
C VAL A 111 2.50 23.75 -2.69
N ILE A 112 2.21 24.99 -3.09
CA ILE A 112 2.61 25.58 -4.38
C ILE A 112 3.47 26.84 -4.23
N GLY A 113 4.37 27.08 -5.17
CA GLY A 113 5.26 28.26 -5.17
C GLY A 113 6.62 28.01 -5.85
N PRO A 114 7.47 29.05 -5.97
CA PRO A 114 8.76 28.94 -6.63
C PRO A 114 9.77 28.13 -5.80
N ASN A 115 10.84 27.64 -6.44
CA ASN A 115 11.91 26.91 -5.74
C ASN A 115 12.58 27.82 -4.70
N GLY A 116 12.82 27.29 -3.50
CA GLY A 116 13.42 28.05 -2.39
C GLY A 116 12.47 29.04 -1.68
N ALA A 117 11.15 28.90 -1.86
CA ALA A 117 10.13 29.67 -1.14
C ALA A 117 9.80 29.14 0.27
N GLY A 118 10.37 28.01 0.69
CA GLY A 118 10.05 27.37 1.97
C GLY A 118 8.86 26.40 1.91
N LYS A 119 8.57 25.86 0.73
CA LYS A 119 7.77 24.64 0.55
C LYS A 119 8.68 23.43 0.72
#